data_AF-A0A127B756-F1
#
_entry.id   AF-A0A127B756-F1
#
_cell.length_a   1.000
_cell.length_b   1.000
_cell.length_c   1.000
_cell.angle_alpha   90.00
_cell.angle_beta   90.00
_cell.angle_gamma   90.00
#
_symmetry.space_group_name_H-M   'P 1'
#
loop_
_entity.id
_entity.type
_entity.pdbx_description
1 polymer ?
#
loop_
_entity_poly.entity_id
_entity_poly.type
_entity_poly.pdbx_seq_one_letter_code
_entity_poly.pdbx_strand_id
1 'polypeptide(L)'
;MDEARVHNLLTFYLPFLILAGFVYEFLNRNSKALVYILGYLIAYLAIRLEIHHYTHKWSAHRDPEFVKILLIYNLFTAGFLLPTLLAYSTEETIIRNILIYLIVAFLMYAPISKMVGKLSRGLLVLSIVSSFVIFIITQNILEPMIFMLLSLWTYFGTKTYTKY
;
A
#
# COMPACT_ATOMS: atom_id res chain seq x y z
N MET A 1 13.61 17.94 -7.70
CA MET A 1 14.30 16.71 -7.24
C MET A 1 13.94 15.61 -8.21
N ASP A 2 14.91 14.83 -8.68
CA ASP A 2 14.66 13.79 -9.69
C ASP A 2 13.72 12.71 -9.11
N GLU A 3 12.52 12.54 -9.67
CA GLU A 3 11.49 11.61 -9.19
C GLU A 3 12.04 10.17 -9.09
N ALA A 4 12.92 9.80 -10.02
CA ALA A 4 13.60 8.50 -10.03
C ALA A 4 14.54 8.33 -8.83
N ARG A 5 15.23 9.41 -8.42
CA ARG A 5 16.10 9.38 -7.24
C ARG A 5 15.30 9.17 -5.95
N VAL A 6 14.12 9.79 -5.83
CA VAL A 6 13.24 9.59 -4.67
C VAL A 6 12.68 8.18 -4.63
N HIS A 7 12.20 7.67 -5.77
CA HIS A 7 11.71 6.30 -5.87
C HIS A 7 12.80 5.30 -5.46
N ASN A 8 14.02 5.45 -5.96
CA ASN A 8 15.14 4.56 -5.62
C ASN A 8 15.53 4.62 -4.14
N LEU A 9 15.54 5.82 -3.55
CA LEU A 9 15.79 5.99 -2.14
C LEU A 9 14.73 5.26 -1.31
N LEU A 10 13.45 5.46 -1.62
CA LEU A 10 12.36 4.77 -0.94
C LEU A 10 12.39 3.26 -1.17
N THR A 11 12.71 2.78 -2.38
CA THR A 11 12.86 1.34 -2.66
C THR A 11 13.83 0.68 -1.69
N PHE A 12 14.93 1.35 -1.34
CA PHE A 12 15.94 0.83 -0.42
C PHE A 12 15.57 1.01 1.05
N TYR A 13 15.08 2.19 1.46
CA TYR A 13 14.91 2.53 2.88
C TYR A 13 13.54 2.16 3.46
N LEU A 14 12.49 2.05 2.65
CA LEU A 14 11.13 1.78 3.13
C LEU A 14 11.03 0.44 3.89
N PRO A 15 11.66 -0.68 3.46
CA PRO A 15 11.67 -1.93 4.23
C PRO A 15 12.30 -1.78 5.61
N PHE A 16 13.39 -1.02 5.72
CA PHE A 16 14.04 -0.76 7.00
C PHE A 16 13.17 0.10 7.91
N LEU A 17 12.45 1.07 7.35
CA LEU A 17 11.50 1.89 8.11
C LEU A 17 10.31 1.05 8.61
N ILE A 18 9.77 0.16 7.77
CA ILE A 18 8.73 -0.80 8.16
C ILE A 18 9.24 -1.72 9.27
N LEU A 19 10.47 -2.23 9.16
CA LEU A 19 11.09 -3.08 10.19
C LEU A 19 11.33 -2.32 11.51
N ALA A 20 11.84 -1.09 11.43
CA ALA A 20 12.04 -0.25 12.61
C ALA A 20 10.69 0.07 13.29
N GLY A 21 9.65 0.36 12.50
CA GLY A 21 8.29 0.52 12.99
C GLY A 21 7.78 -0.75 13.68
N PHE A 22 8.02 -1.94 13.08
CA PHE A 22 7.64 -3.21 13.68
C PHE A 22 8.26 -3.39 15.07
N VAL A 23 9.58 -3.19 15.19
CA VAL A 23 10.28 -3.30 16.47
C VAL A 23 9.74 -2.30 17.48
N TYR A 24 9.55 -1.04 17.08
CA TYR A 24 9.07 0.02 17.94
C TYR A 24 7.64 -0.26 18.47
N GLU A 25 6.70 -0.60 17.59
CA GLU A 25 5.31 -0.89 18.00
C GLU A 25 5.19 -2.21 18.78
N PHE A 26 6.07 -3.17 18.51
CA PHE A 26 6.17 -4.41 19.29
C PHE A 26 6.56 -4.12 20.74
N LEU A 27 7.58 -3.28 20.93
CA LEU A 27 8.02 -2.84 22.27
C LEU A 27 6.91 -2.04 22.98
N ASN A 28 6.15 -1.23 22.25
CA ASN A 28 5.03 -0.46 22.78
C ASN A 28 3.71 -1.26 22.93
N ARG A 29 3.69 -2.53 22.49
CA ARG A 29 2.52 -3.43 22.55
C ARG A 29 1.28 -2.88 21.84
N ASN A 30 1.46 -2.09 20.79
CA ASN A 30 0.36 -1.55 20.00
C ASN A 30 -0.06 -2.53 18.90
N SER A 31 -0.99 -3.42 19.23
CA SER A 31 -1.44 -4.47 18.31
C SER A 31 -2.02 -3.93 16.99
N LYS A 32 -2.74 -2.80 17.04
CA LYS A 32 -3.31 -2.18 15.85
C LYS A 32 -2.22 -1.66 14.92
N ALA A 33 -1.23 -0.95 15.46
CA ALA A 33 -0.12 -0.45 14.67
C ALA A 33 0.73 -1.58 14.07
N LEU A 34 0.96 -2.67 14.81
CA LEU A 34 1.61 -3.88 14.30
C LEU A 34 0.88 -4.49 13.09
N VAL A 35 -0.46 -4.56 13.14
CA VAL A 35 -1.27 -5.02 12.01
C VAL A 35 -1.09 -4.13 10.78
N TYR A 36 -1.03 -2.81 10.96
CA TYR A 36 -0.72 -1.87 9.87
C TYR A 36 0.68 -2.07 9.30
N ILE A 37 1.69 -2.22 10.14
CA ILE A 37 3.07 -2.44 9.71
C ILE A 37 3.20 -3.74 8.90
N LEU A 38 2.53 -4.82 9.32
CA LEU A 38 2.46 -6.06 8.54
C LEU A 38 1.77 -5.83 7.18
N GLY A 39 0.68 -5.06 7.15
CA GLY A 39 0.03 -4.66 5.91
C GLY A 39 0.94 -3.88 4.96
N TYR A 40 1.72 -2.94 5.50
CA TYR A 40 2.69 -2.16 4.72
C TYR A 40 3.77 -3.05 4.12
N LEU A 41 4.24 -4.05 4.88
CA LEU A 41 5.20 -5.02 4.38
C LEU A 41 4.61 -5.84 3.23
N ILE A 42 3.40 -6.36 3.40
CA ILE A 42 2.69 -7.14 2.36
C ILE A 42 2.50 -6.29 1.10
N ALA A 43 2.01 -5.07 1.26
CA ALA A 43 1.82 -4.13 0.16
C ALA A 43 3.13 -3.80 -0.55
N TYR A 44 4.19 -3.48 0.20
CA TYR A 44 5.52 -3.22 -0.38
C TYR A 44 6.03 -4.40 -1.20
N LEU A 45 5.96 -5.63 -0.65
CA LEU A 45 6.42 -6.83 -1.34
C LEU A 45 5.58 -7.14 -2.58
N ALA A 46 4.26 -7.02 -2.50
CA ALA A 46 3.36 -7.22 -3.63
C ALA A 46 3.65 -6.22 -4.76
N ILE A 47 3.70 -4.93 -4.44
CA ILE A 47 4.02 -3.86 -5.41
C ILE A 47 5.41 -4.06 -6.02
N ARG A 48 6.41 -4.44 -5.22
CA ARG A 48 7.76 -4.73 -5.72
C ARG A 48 7.79 -5.94 -6.64
N LEU A 49 7.00 -6.97 -6.35
CA LEU A 49 6.85 -8.15 -7.20
C LEU A 49 6.24 -7.78 -8.55
N GLU A 50 5.20 -6.94 -8.58
CA GLU A 50 4.60 -6.45 -9.83
C GLU A 50 5.61 -5.68 -10.69
N ILE A 51 6.39 -4.78 -10.08
CA ILE A 51 7.45 -4.04 -10.76
C ILE A 51 8.52 -4.99 -11.30
N HIS A 52 8.92 -5.99 -10.51
CA HIS A 52 9.93 -6.97 -10.91
C HIS A 52 9.44 -7.82 -12.09
N HIS A 53 8.21 -8.33 -12.04
CA HIS A 53 7.61 -9.10 -13.13
C HIS A 53 7.50 -8.30 -14.43
N TYR A 54 7.08 -7.04 -14.34
CA TYR A 54 7.02 -6.13 -15.49
C TYR A 54 8.41 -5.96 -16.15
N THR A 55 9.45 -5.77 -15.35
CA THR A 55 10.81 -5.51 -15.83
C THR A 55 11.54 -6.75 -16.38
N HIS A 56 11.24 -7.95 -15.87
CA HIS A 56 12.00 -9.18 -16.18
C HIS A 56 11.28 -10.18 -17.11
N LYS A 57 10.18 -9.77 -17.77
CA LYS A 57 9.51 -10.48 -18.89
C LYS A 57 8.98 -11.90 -18.60
N TRP A 58 8.48 -12.17 -17.40
CA TRP A 58 7.69 -13.40 -17.13
C TRP A 58 6.18 -13.11 -17.14
N SER A 59 5.63 -12.99 -18.36
CA SER A 59 4.23 -13.18 -18.75
C SER A 59 3.13 -12.16 -18.34
N ALA A 60 2.11 -12.06 -19.20
CA ALA A 60 0.81 -11.38 -19.09
C ALA A 60 0.72 -9.84 -18.98
N HIS A 61 1.68 -9.12 -18.37
CA HIS A 61 1.49 -7.71 -17.98
C HIS A 61 2.34 -6.73 -18.82
N ARG A 62 2.24 -6.78 -20.15
CA ARG A 62 2.94 -5.79 -21.00
C ARG A 62 2.30 -4.41 -20.98
N ASP A 63 1.07 -4.30 -20.50
CA ASP A 63 0.33 -3.06 -20.46
C ASP A 63 0.76 -2.21 -19.25
N PRO A 64 1.41 -1.04 -19.46
CA PRO A 64 1.80 -0.15 -18.39
C PRO A 64 0.59 0.37 -17.59
N GLU A 65 -0.59 0.44 -18.19
CA GLU A 65 -1.81 0.85 -17.48
C GLU A 65 -2.29 -0.24 -16.52
N PHE A 66 -2.25 -1.50 -16.94
CA PHE A 66 -2.57 -2.63 -16.08
C PHE A 66 -1.63 -2.73 -14.87
N VAL A 67 -0.33 -2.54 -15.06
CA VAL A 67 0.63 -2.50 -13.94
C VAL A 67 0.30 -1.34 -13.00
N LYS A 68 -0.01 -0.14 -13.50
CA LYS A 68 -0.44 1.00 -12.66
C LYS A 68 -1.65 0.64 -11.80
N ILE A 69 -2.64 -0.06 -12.38
CA ILE A 69 -3.83 -0.52 -11.66
C ILE A 69 -3.41 -1.44 -10.51
N LEU A 70 -2.55 -2.43 -10.75
CA LEU A 70 -2.09 -3.37 -9.73
C LEU A 70 -1.28 -2.71 -8.62
N LEU A 71 -0.40 -1.75 -8.95
CA LEU A 71 0.36 -1.01 -7.95
C LEU A 71 -0.57 -0.25 -6.99
N ILE A 72 -1.55 0.48 -7.53
CA ILE A 72 -2.52 1.25 -6.75
C ILE A 72 -3.47 0.31 -5.99
N TYR A 73 -3.90 -0.78 -6.63
CA TYR A 73 -4.72 -1.80 -6.03
C TYR A 73 -4.05 -2.39 -4.80
N ASN A 74 -2.82 -2.91 -4.94
CA ASN A 74 -2.08 -3.52 -3.84
C ASN A 74 -1.80 -2.52 -2.70
N LEU A 75 -1.53 -1.25 -3.01
CA LEU A 75 -1.37 -0.21 -1.98
C LEU A 75 -2.62 -0.08 -1.11
N PHE A 76 -3.80 0.01 -1.71
CA PHE A 76 -5.03 0.23 -0.95
C PHE A 76 -5.63 -1.06 -0.37
N THR A 77 -5.55 -2.20 -1.05
CA THR A 77 -6.12 -3.44 -0.56
C THR A 77 -5.26 -4.05 0.55
N ALA A 78 -3.96 -4.25 0.29
CA ALA A 78 -3.05 -4.84 1.27
C ALA A 78 -2.51 -3.82 2.27
N GLY A 79 -2.25 -2.59 1.82
CA GLY A 79 -1.62 -1.56 2.66
C GLY A 79 -2.59 -0.75 3.52
N PHE A 80 -3.89 -0.73 3.19
CA PHE A 80 -4.89 0.04 3.94
C PHE A 80 -6.09 -0.80 4.37
N LEU A 81 -6.83 -1.39 3.43
CA LEU A 81 -8.11 -2.06 3.70
C LEU A 81 -7.93 -3.29 4.60
N LEU A 82 -7.00 -4.18 4.25
CA LEU A 82 -6.73 -5.40 5.02
C LEU A 82 -6.35 -5.07 6.47
N PRO A 83 -5.35 -4.20 6.74
CA PRO A 83 -5.03 -3.79 8.10
C PRO A 83 -6.16 -3.11 8.83
N THR A 84 -6.95 -2.28 8.15
CA THR A 84 -8.09 -1.59 8.76
C THR A 84 -9.11 -2.60 9.28
N LEU A 85 -9.46 -3.60 8.47
CA LEU A 85 -10.41 -4.63 8.87
C LEU A 85 -9.83 -5.52 9.99
N LEU A 86 -8.55 -5.89 9.90
CA LEU A 86 -7.89 -6.71 10.92
C LEU A 86 -7.70 -5.96 12.25
N ALA A 87 -7.43 -4.66 12.23
CA ALA A 87 -7.26 -3.84 13.43
C ALA A 87 -8.56 -3.69 14.25
N TYR A 88 -9.72 -3.89 13.60
CA TYR A 88 -11.04 -3.93 14.24
C TYR A 88 -11.58 -5.36 14.42
N SER A 89 -10.80 -6.38 14.07
CA SER A 89 -11.22 -7.77 14.20
C SER A 89 -11.03 -8.29 15.62
N THR A 90 -12.03 -9.01 16.09
CA THR A 90 -11.98 -9.86 17.29
C THR A 90 -11.99 -11.32 16.83
N GLU A 91 -11.72 -12.26 17.75
CA GLU A 91 -11.76 -13.70 17.45
C GLU A 91 -13.09 -14.13 16.82
N GLU A 92 -14.21 -13.57 17.30
CA GLU A 92 -15.55 -13.88 16.81
C GLU A 92 -15.88 -13.26 15.44
N THR A 93 -15.19 -12.17 15.08
CA THR A 93 -15.52 -11.37 13.89
C THR A 93 -14.50 -11.53 12.75
N ILE A 94 -13.39 -12.22 12.99
CA ILE A 94 -12.29 -12.34 12.03
C ILE A 94 -12.71 -12.97 10.70
N ILE A 95 -13.48 -14.06 10.72
CA ILE A 95 -13.96 -14.74 9.50
C ILE A 95 -14.84 -13.79 8.69
N ARG A 96 -15.79 -13.12 9.35
CA ARG A 96 -16.68 -12.15 8.71
C ARG A 96 -15.88 -11.00 8.09
N ASN A 97 -14.89 -10.47 8.81
CA ASN A 97 -14.08 -9.35 8.34
C ASN A 97 -13.17 -9.76 7.17
N ILE A 98 -12.67 -11.00 7.14
CA ILE A 98 -11.96 -11.56 5.97
C ILE A 98 -12.89 -11.68 4.77
N LEU A 99 -14.14 -12.15 4.95
CA LEU A 99 -15.11 -12.22 3.86
C LEU A 99 -15.44 -10.82 3.31
N ILE A 100 -15.64 -9.84 4.20
CA ILE A 100 -15.83 -8.44 3.81
C ILE A 100 -14.61 -7.93 3.03
N TYR A 101 -13.39 -8.22 3.51
CA TYR A 101 -12.16 -7.87 2.82
C TYR A 101 -12.15 -8.42 1.39
N LEU A 102 -12.42 -9.72 1.20
CA LEU A 102 -12.39 -10.34 -0.13
C LEU A 102 -13.40 -9.69 -1.08
N ILE A 103 -14.63 -9.43 -0.62
CA ILE A 103 -15.67 -8.78 -1.43
C ILE A 103 -15.27 -7.36 -1.79
N VAL A 104 -14.88 -6.55 -0.80
CA VAL A 104 -14.54 -5.14 -1.03
C VAL A 104 -13.27 -5.03 -1.89
N ALA A 105 -12.24 -5.85 -1.63
CA ALA A 105 -11.04 -5.89 -2.43
C ALA A 105 -11.34 -6.25 -3.88
N PHE A 106 -12.22 -7.25 -4.13
CA PHE A 106 -12.65 -7.56 -5.50
C PHE A 106 -13.36 -6.37 -6.16
N LEU A 107 -14.30 -5.75 -5.45
CA LEU A 107 -15.05 -4.59 -5.96
C LEU A 107 -14.19 -3.35 -6.18
N MET A 108 -13.09 -3.18 -5.45
CA MET A 108 -12.16 -2.05 -5.60
C MET A 108 -11.40 -2.05 -6.93
N TYR A 109 -11.28 -3.18 -7.61
CA TYR A 109 -10.56 -3.25 -8.88
C TYR A 109 -11.20 -2.37 -9.97
N ALA A 110 -12.52 -2.45 -10.13
CA ALA A 110 -13.27 -1.72 -11.15
C ALA A 110 -13.20 -0.17 -11.04
N PRO A 111 -13.35 0.46 -9.86
CA PRO A 111 -13.17 1.90 -9.74
C PRO A 111 -11.71 2.32 -9.94
N ILE A 112 -10.74 1.54 -9.46
CA ILE A 112 -9.31 1.84 -9.65
C ILE A 112 -8.96 1.80 -11.15
N SER A 113 -9.42 0.79 -11.89
CA SER A 113 -9.17 0.68 -13.32
C SER A 113 -9.78 1.82 -14.13
N LYS A 114 -10.99 2.28 -13.78
CA LYS A 114 -11.62 3.43 -14.44
C LYS A 114 -10.95 4.77 -14.13
N MET A 115 -10.28 4.87 -12.98
CA MET A 115 -9.72 6.13 -12.50
C MET A 115 -8.20 6.23 -12.68
N VAL A 116 -7.50 5.15 -13.02
CA VAL A 116 -6.02 5.09 -13.08
C VAL A 116 -5.39 6.21 -13.90
N GLY A 117 -5.95 6.56 -15.07
CA GLY A 117 -5.48 7.68 -15.90
C GLY A 117 -5.70 9.07 -15.30
N LYS A 118 -6.67 9.21 -14.39
CA LYS A 118 -7.02 10.46 -13.69
C LYS A 118 -6.46 10.51 -12.26
N LEU A 119 -5.90 9.39 -11.76
CA LEU A 119 -5.54 9.23 -10.36
C LEU A 119 -4.18 9.82 -9.99
N SER A 120 -3.43 10.43 -10.89
CA SER A 120 -2.07 10.89 -10.56
C SER A 120 -2.05 11.82 -9.35
N ARG A 121 -2.91 12.85 -9.31
CA ARG A 121 -3.10 13.68 -8.10
C ARG A 121 -4.09 13.06 -7.10
N GLY A 122 -5.08 12.32 -7.60
CA GLY A 122 -6.10 11.66 -6.76
C GLY A 122 -5.51 10.64 -5.79
N LEU A 123 -4.45 9.93 -6.17
CA LEU A 123 -3.74 8.95 -5.34
C LEU A 123 -3.17 9.61 -4.09
N LEU A 124 -2.58 10.80 -4.23
CA LEU A 124 -2.02 11.55 -3.10
C LEU A 124 -3.13 12.03 -2.15
N VAL A 125 -4.24 12.52 -2.70
CA VAL A 125 -5.41 12.94 -1.89
C VAL A 125 -6.00 11.75 -1.13
N LEU A 126 -6.23 10.63 -1.81
CA LEU A 126 -6.71 9.41 -1.18
C LEU A 126 -5.74 8.90 -0.12
N SER A 127 -4.44 8.99 -0.38
CA SER A 127 -3.40 8.60 0.59
C SER A 127 -3.42 9.48 1.84
N ILE A 128 -3.65 10.78 1.71
CA ILE A 128 -3.80 11.69 2.86
C ILE A 128 -5.02 11.31 3.69
N VAL A 129 -6.16 11.07 3.05
CA VAL A 129 -7.40 10.65 3.74
C VAL A 129 -7.20 9.31 4.45
N SER A 130 -6.63 8.32 3.76
CA SER A 130 -6.29 7.02 4.35
C SER A 130 -5.30 7.15 5.51
N SER A 131 -4.30 8.00 5.40
CA SER A 131 -3.33 8.26 6.47
C SER A 131 -3.98 8.89 7.69
N PHE A 132 -4.94 9.79 7.50
CA PHE A 132 -5.71 10.34 8.61
C PHE A 132 -6.54 9.27 9.32
N VAL A 133 -7.16 8.35 8.56
CA VAL A 133 -7.88 7.21 9.14
C VAL A 133 -6.92 6.28 9.91
N ILE A 134 -5.74 5.99 9.35
CA ILE A 134 -4.69 5.21 10.04
C ILE A 134 -4.32 5.87 11.36
N PHE A 135 -4.04 7.18 11.34
CA PHE A 135 -3.71 7.95 12.54
C PHE A 135 -4.77 7.81 13.64
N ILE A 136 -6.05 7.90 13.28
CA ILE A 136 -7.16 7.71 14.24
C ILE A 136 -7.15 6.31 14.85
N ILE A 137 -6.84 5.28 14.05
CA ILE A 137 -6.90 3.88 14.46
C ILE A 137 -5.70 3.48 15.31
N THR A 138 -4.49 3.86 14.88
CA THR A 138 -3.22 3.47 15.52
C THR A 138 -2.85 4.40 16.67
N GLN A 139 -3.43 5.62 16.70
CA GLN A 139 -3.14 6.68 17.67
C GLN A 139 -1.66 7.07 17.72
N ASN A 140 -0.95 6.85 16.61
CA ASN A 140 0.47 7.13 16.48
C ASN A 140 0.74 7.69 15.08
N ILE A 141 1.71 8.61 15.00
CA ILE A 141 2.08 9.31 13.78
C ILE A 141 3.01 8.50 12.89
N LEU A 142 3.65 7.45 13.42
CA LEU A 142 4.61 6.65 12.65
C LEU A 142 3.95 5.89 11.50
N GLU A 143 2.85 5.18 11.76
CA GLU A 143 2.12 4.38 10.78
C GLU A 143 1.57 5.22 9.61
N PRO A 144 0.86 6.34 9.84
CA PRO A 144 0.40 7.18 8.75
C PRO A 144 1.56 7.80 7.96
N MET A 145 2.70 8.09 8.60
CA MET A 145 3.91 8.54 7.89
C MET A 145 4.49 7.43 7.00
N ILE A 146 4.59 6.19 7.49
CA ILE A 146 5.07 5.05 6.69
C ILE A 146 4.13 4.82 5.50
N PHE A 147 2.82 4.85 5.72
CA PHE A 147 1.84 4.71 4.64
C PHE A 147 1.96 5.83 3.62
N MET A 148 2.13 7.09 4.04
CA MET A 148 2.38 8.21 3.12
C MET A 148 3.64 8.00 2.27
N LEU A 149 4.72 7.49 2.87
CA LEU A 149 5.96 7.20 2.14
C LEU A 149 5.78 6.02 1.17
N LEU A 150 5.02 4.99 1.56
CA LEU A 150 4.65 3.87 0.70
C LEU A 150 3.78 4.33 -0.48
N SER A 151 2.80 5.20 -0.23
CA SER A 151 1.98 5.83 -1.26
C SER A 151 2.80 6.69 -2.20
N LEU A 152 3.74 7.48 -1.67
CA LEU A 152 4.64 8.31 -2.46
C LEU A 152 5.57 7.46 -3.34
N TRP A 153 6.12 6.39 -2.78
CA TRP A 153 6.92 5.42 -3.53
C TRP A 153 6.13 4.77 -4.66
N THR A 154 4.89 4.34 -4.36
CA THR A 154 3.95 3.78 -5.34
C THR A 154 3.62 4.79 -6.43
N TYR A 155 3.34 6.04 -6.07
CA TYR A 155 3.08 7.13 -7.00
C TYR A 155 4.24 7.35 -7.98
N PHE A 156 5.49 7.41 -7.50
CA PHE A 156 6.62 7.51 -8.40
C PHE A 156 6.84 6.25 -9.25
N GLY A 157 6.52 5.06 -8.72
CA GLY A 157 6.49 3.84 -9.51
C GLY A 157 5.51 3.95 -10.68
N THR A 158 4.27 4.41 -10.43
CA THR A 158 3.28 4.60 -11.50
C THR A 158 3.70 5.59 -12.58
N LYS A 159 4.62 6.53 -12.29
CA LYS A 159 5.19 7.43 -13.31
C LYS A 159 6.37 6.80 -14.05
N THR A 160 7.29 6.20 -13.31
CA THR A 160 8.61 5.78 -13.82
C THR A 160 8.49 4.62 -14.80
N TYR A 161 7.64 3.63 -14.50
CA TYR A 161 7.50 2.41 -15.33
C TYR A 161 6.57 2.59 -16.53
N THR A 162 6.29 3.82 -16.96
CA THR A 162 5.39 4.13 -18.10
C THR A 162 5.99 5.01 -19.19
N LYS A 163 7.31 5.24 -19.13
CA LYS A 163 8.06 5.99 -20.16
C LYS A 163 8.70 5.10 -21.24
N TYR A 164 8.42 3.81 -21.26
CA TYR A 164 8.93 2.86 -22.25
C TYR A 164 7.77 2.08 -22.90
#